data_AF-T1B729-F1
#
_entry.id   AF-T1B729-F1
#
_cell.length_a   1.000
_cell.length_b   1.000
_cell.length_c   1.000
_cell.angle_alpha   90.00
_cell.angle_beta   90.00
_cell.angle_gamma   90.00
#
_symmetry.space_group_name_H-M   'P 1'
#
loop_
_entity.id
_entity.type
_entity.pdbx_description
1 polymer ?
#
loop_
_entity_poly.entity_id
_entity_poly.type
_entity_poly.pdbx_seq_one_letter_code
_entity_poly.pdbx_strand_id
1 'polypeptide(L)'
;MKWHKFLVPTTLLVMLAGCASMNIQAQQPLRPAAGTAWAVLPFANNTETPVANARAAALAAALLQSDGQRVLGTLPISSRL
;
A
#
# COMPACT_ATOMS: atom_id res chain seq x y z
N MET A 1 -13.67 5.27 -44.01
CA MET A 1 -12.55 5.05 -43.05
C MET A 1 -12.90 3.86 -42.17
N LYS A 2 -11.99 2.88 -41.99
CA LYS A 2 -12.29 1.60 -41.29
C LYS A 2 -12.21 1.76 -39.76
N TRP A 3 -13.15 2.48 -39.16
CA TRP A 3 -13.15 2.83 -37.71
C TRP A 3 -13.39 1.63 -36.78
N HIS A 4 -14.12 0.62 -37.25
CA HIS A 4 -14.35 -0.65 -36.57
C HIS A 4 -13.06 -1.36 -36.13
N LYS A 5 -11.94 -1.18 -36.86
CA LYS A 5 -10.66 -1.82 -36.53
C LYS A 5 -10.03 -1.29 -35.23
N PHE A 6 -10.37 -0.06 -34.85
CA PHE A 6 -9.89 0.56 -33.60
C PHE A 6 -10.89 0.40 -32.45
N LEU A 7 -12.17 0.23 -32.76
CA LEU A 7 -13.22 0.13 -31.75
C LEU A 7 -13.15 -1.17 -30.94
N VAL A 8 -12.88 -2.30 -31.62
CA VAL A 8 -12.77 -3.62 -30.97
C VAL A 8 -11.62 -3.70 -29.93
N PRO A 9 -10.36 -3.34 -30.26
CA PRO A 9 -9.27 -3.44 -29.27
C PRO A 9 -9.44 -2.45 -28.12
N THR A 10 -9.99 -1.25 -28.38
CA THR A 10 -10.22 -0.24 -27.34
C THR A 10 -11.28 -0.74 -26.34
N THR A 11 -12.34 -1.37 -26.82
CA THR A 11 -13.40 -1.92 -25.96
C THR A 11 -12.86 -3.06 -25.09
N LEU A 12 -12.00 -3.92 -25.64
CA LEU A 12 -11.37 -5.01 -24.89
C LEU A 12 -10.43 -4.49 -23.79
N LEU A 13 -9.64 -3.45 -24.08
CA LEU A 13 -8.77 -2.80 -23.08
C LEU A 13 -9.56 -2.16 -21.94
N VAL A 14 -10.70 -1.54 -22.25
CA VAL A 14 -11.59 -0.96 -21.22
C VAL A 14 -12.20 -2.06 -20.35
N MET A 15 -12.58 -3.21 -20.93
CA MET A 15 -13.10 -4.36 -20.17
C MET A 15 -12.06 -5.01 -19.25
N LEU A 16 -10.77 -4.95 -19.61
CA LEU A 16 -9.68 -5.47 -18.78
C LEU A 16 -9.18 -4.48 -17.73
N ALA A 17 -9.67 -3.24 -17.73
CA ALA A 17 -9.28 -2.25 -16.73
C ALA A 17 -9.87 -2.62 -15.37
N GLY A 18 -9.00 -2.84 -14.37
CA GLY A 18 -9.41 -2.98 -12.97
C GLY A 18 -9.56 -1.62 -12.30
N CYS A 19 -10.70 -1.34 -11.68
CA CYS A 19 -10.85 -0.18 -10.80
C CYS A 19 -10.30 -0.50 -9.41
N ALA A 20 -9.26 0.22 -8.99
CA ALA A 20 -8.83 0.23 -7.59
C ALA A 20 -9.68 1.24 -6.81
N SER A 21 -10.22 0.84 -5.66
CA SER A 21 -10.94 1.73 -4.75
C SER A 21 -10.13 1.91 -3.47
N MET A 22 -10.11 3.14 -2.94
CA MET A 22 -9.48 3.46 -1.68
C MET A 22 -10.49 4.21 -0.82
N ASN A 23 -10.70 3.73 0.40
CA ASN A 23 -11.54 4.40 1.39
C ASN A 23 -10.64 4.82 2.56
N ILE A 24 -10.42 6.13 2.72
CA ILE A 24 -9.62 6.68 3.82
C ILE A 24 -10.57 7.34 4.81
N GLN A 25 -10.63 6.79 6.01
CA GLN A 25 -11.36 7.40 7.11
C GLN A 25 -10.42 8.35 7.85
N ALA A 26 -10.52 9.65 7.54
CA ALA A 26 -9.71 10.66 8.21
C ALA A 26 -10.13 10.78 9.69
N GLN A 27 -9.16 10.64 10.59
CA GLN A 27 -9.31 10.98 12.00
C GLN A 27 -8.70 12.37 12.25
N GLN A 28 -8.89 12.92 13.46
CA GLN A 28 -8.25 14.17 13.87
C GLN A 28 -6.76 14.13 13.50
N PRO A 29 -6.23 15.15 12.79
CA PRO A 29 -4.87 15.13 12.31
C PRO A 29 -3.91 15.00 13.50
N LEU A 30 -3.11 13.93 13.46
CA LEU A 30 -2.02 13.73 14.42
C LEU A 30 -1.05 14.90 14.26
N ARG A 31 -0.79 15.62 15.34
CA ARG A 31 0.21 16.68 15.38
C ARG A 31 1.44 16.12 16.12
N PRO A 32 2.34 15.41 15.43
CA PRO A 32 3.48 14.78 16.08
C PRO A 32 4.36 15.82 16.76
N ALA A 33 4.87 15.47 17.93
CA ALA A 33 5.85 16.30 18.61
C ALA A 33 7.15 16.36 17.79
N ALA A 34 7.96 17.41 18.03
CA ALA A 34 9.28 17.48 17.43
C ALA A 34 10.10 16.24 17.82
N GLY A 35 10.66 15.55 16.82
CA GLY A 35 11.47 14.34 17.05
C GLY A 35 10.69 13.04 17.21
N THR A 36 9.37 13.01 16.98
CA THR A 36 8.61 11.76 16.92
C THR A 36 9.19 10.82 15.87
N ALA A 37 9.38 9.56 16.25
CA ALA A 37 9.79 8.49 15.36
C ALA A 37 8.66 7.45 15.24
N TRP A 38 8.53 6.87 14.06
CA TRP A 38 7.49 5.91 13.72
C TRP A 38 8.06 4.50 13.67
N ALA A 39 7.26 3.52 14.08
CA ALA A 39 7.55 2.10 13.88
C ALA A 39 6.45 1.49 13.03
N VAL A 40 6.82 0.63 12.08
CA VAL A 40 5.85 -0.11 11.27
C VAL A 40 5.67 -1.48 11.90
N LEU A 41 4.46 -1.75 12.38
CA LEU A 41 4.09 -3.06 12.92
C LEU A 41 3.93 -4.08 11.79
N PRO A 42 4.09 -5.39 12.08
CA PRO A 42 3.81 -6.42 11.11
C PRO A 42 2.34 -6.39 10.64
N PHE A 43 2.13 -6.43 9.34
CA PHE A 43 0.80 -6.60 8.77
C PHE A 43 0.31 -8.04 8.94
N ALA A 44 -0.99 -8.22 9.11
CA ALA A 44 -1.62 -9.54 9.01
C ALA A 44 -1.55 -10.02 7.54
N ASN A 45 -1.13 -11.27 7.32
CA ASN A 45 -1.15 -11.88 6.00
C ASN A 45 -2.43 -12.70 5.83
N ASN A 46 -3.46 -12.10 5.24
CA ASN A 46 -4.72 -12.79 4.91
C ASN A 46 -4.70 -13.34 3.47
N THR A 47 -3.52 -13.68 2.97
CA THR A 47 -3.32 -14.27 1.64
C THR A 47 -2.49 -15.53 1.76
N GLU A 48 -2.57 -16.41 0.78
CA GLU A 48 -1.71 -17.60 0.69
C GLU A 48 -0.29 -17.24 0.22
N THR A 49 -0.02 -15.98 -0.15
CA THR A 49 1.27 -15.56 -0.67
C THR A 49 2.29 -15.49 0.46
N PRO A 50 3.37 -16.29 0.41
CA PRO A 50 4.42 -16.25 1.43
C PRO A 50 5.03 -14.84 1.53
N VAL A 51 5.38 -14.42 2.75
CA VAL A 51 6.07 -13.15 3.07
C VAL A 51 5.38 -11.86 2.59
N ALA A 52 4.11 -11.90 2.18
CA ALA A 52 3.38 -10.72 1.71
C ALA A 52 3.30 -9.61 2.78
N ASN A 53 3.12 -9.99 4.04
CA ASN A 53 3.14 -9.07 5.17
C ASN A 53 4.46 -8.33 5.35
N ALA A 54 5.59 -9.04 5.29
CA ALA A 54 6.92 -8.44 5.46
C ALA A 54 7.22 -7.46 4.33
N ARG A 55 6.83 -7.81 3.10
CA ARG A 55 6.95 -6.91 1.94
C ARG A 55 6.08 -5.67 2.08
N ALA A 56 4.83 -5.83 2.52
CA ALA A 56 3.93 -4.70 2.79
C ALA A 56 4.49 -3.78 3.88
N ALA A 57 5.08 -4.34 4.95
CA ALA A 57 5.70 -3.58 6.03
C ALA A 57 6.90 -2.76 5.55
N ALA A 58 7.77 -3.37 4.74
CA ALA A 58 8.92 -2.68 4.16
C ALA A 58 8.50 -1.52 3.24
N LEU A 59 7.48 -1.72 2.41
CA LEU A 59 6.94 -0.67 1.54
C LEU A 59 6.31 0.48 2.34
N ALA A 60 5.51 0.18 3.35
CA ALA A 60 4.93 1.22 4.22
C ALA A 60 6.02 2.03 4.94
N ALA A 61 7.08 1.37 5.42
CA ALA A 61 8.22 2.05 6.03
C ALA A 61 8.92 2.97 5.01
N ALA A 62 9.14 2.51 3.79
CA ALA A 62 9.77 3.30 2.73
C ALA A 62 8.92 4.52 2.33
N LEU A 63 7.59 4.36 2.26
CA LEU A 63 6.67 5.47 1.98
C LEU A 63 6.73 6.53 3.09
N LEU A 64 6.70 6.13 4.36
CA LEU A 64 6.85 7.04 5.50
C LEU A 64 8.19 7.78 5.45
N GLN A 65 9.29 7.08 5.13
CA GLN A 65 10.61 7.70 4.97
C GLN A 65 10.62 8.70 3.81
N SER A 66 9.98 8.37 2.68
CA SER A 66 9.88 9.28 1.53
C SER A 66 9.05 10.53 1.82
N ASP A 67 8.11 10.44 2.77
CA ASP A 67 7.31 11.56 3.29
C ASP A 67 8.04 12.34 4.41
N GLY A 68 9.35 12.13 4.57
CA GLY A 68 10.19 12.83 5.54
C GLY A 68 10.01 12.37 7.00
N GLN A 69 9.26 11.29 7.24
CA GLN A 69 9.08 10.76 8.59
C GLN A 69 10.30 9.95 9.03
N ARG A 70 10.73 10.13 10.28
CA ARG A 70 11.76 9.28 10.89
C ARG A 70 11.17 7.92 11.22
N VAL A 71 11.63 6.87 10.55
CA VAL A 71 11.16 5.48 10.78
C VAL A 71 12.26 4.67 11.46
N LEU A 72 11.94 4.03 12.59
CA LEU A 72 12.86 3.18 13.35
C LEU A 72 13.09 1.81 12.69
N GLY A 73 12.21 1.43 11.77
CA GLY A 73 12.23 0.18 11.02
C GLY A 73 10.90 -0.56 11.08
N THR A 74 10.88 -1.73 10.45
CA THR A 74 9.80 -2.70 10.57
C THR A 74 10.06 -3.59 11.78
N LEU A 75 9.10 -3.69 12.70
CA LEU A 75 9.24 -4.57 13.87
C LEU A 75 9.20 -6.04 13.45
N PRO A 76 9.95 -6.94 14.13
CA PRO A 76 9.93 -8.36 13.79
C PRO A 76 8.56 -8.97 14.07
N ILE A 77 8.21 -9.99 13.28
CA ILE A 77 7.03 -10.83 13.53
C ILE A 77 7.32 -11.67 14.78
N SER A 78 6.90 -11.21 15.95
CA SER A 78 6.97 -12.01 17.18
C SER A 78 5.78 -12.96 17.21
N SER A 79 6.03 -14.24 16.95
CA SER A 79 5.05 -15.33 17.11
C SER A 79 5.09 -15.97 18.49
N ARG A 80 5.88 -15.43 19.45
CA ARG A 80 5.93 -15.96 20.82
C ARG A 80 4.74 -15.44 21.64
N LEU A 81 3.73 -16.29 21.76
CA LEU A 81 2.91 -16.46 22.95
C LEU A 81 3.04 -17.92 23.40
#